data_AF-A0A7D9JRW8-F1
#
_entry.id   AF-A0A7D9JRW8-F1
#
_cell.length_a   1.000
_cell.length_b   1.000
_cell.length_c   1.000
_cell.angle_alpha   90.00
_cell.angle_beta   90.00
_cell.angle_gamma   90.00
#
_symmetry.space_group_name_H-M   'P 1'
#
loop_
_entity.id
_entity.type
_entity.pdbx_description
1 polymer ?
#
loop_
_entity_poly.entity_id
_entity_poly.type
_entity_poly.pdbx_seq_one_letter_code
_entity_poly.pdbx_strand_id
1 'polypeptide(L)'
;VKCGAFSVDPKFTVSPPRCLLSETNVFGDACTFKCAAGYEAVDPGNMKATCLASRQWSMRLPHCIGVKCPAIPQPSNGNLSPPECASGIRFPGTCSIRCNAGYNNVGPSRISCQSTGSFVSNVANVGCGKDTATPVISCPPGIVAKLPIGSKSMIVAAQWKDPYVNVGTISSSHDINFEFPVGITTVTFTATTDDGKSDSCSIRVTILDKEAPKVVYCPKDQYVKKLFGEAVSWPQPQFTDNVGVTSVDVTPHKPGTVLSENDYHIIYTAKDHAGNYATCQFNVFVTEKQCLDADFTVDSATTDKNCNPLPGSGSYCLAHCKQGRVFAGQQQSPWYVCTGGVWQPAPSTVPDCV
;
A
#
# COMPACT_ATOMS: atom_id res chain seq x y z
N VAL A 1 25.41 -72.86 56.87
CA VAL A 1 25.67 -71.41 57.06
C VAL A 1 24.61 -70.67 56.27
N LYS A 2 23.93 -69.69 56.86
CA LYS A 2 22.87 -68.91 56.20
C LYS A 2 23.10 -67.42 56.43
N CYS A 3 22.76 -66.61 55.44
CA CYS A 3 22.83 -65.14 55.50
C CYS A 3 21.44 -64.53 55.74
N GLY A 4 21.41 -63.34 56.36
CA GLY A 4 20.17 -62.61 56.63
C GLY A 4 19.47 -62.12 55.35
N ALA A 5 18.17 -61.88 55.45
CA ALA A 5 17.39 -61.27 54.37
C ALA A 5 17.80 -59.81 54.12
N PHE A 6 17.70 -59.36 52.87
CA PHE A 6 17.80 -57.93 52.56
C PHE A 6 16.48 -57.20 52.83
N SER A 7 16.59 -55.94 53.26
CA SER A 7 15.43 -55.05 53.40
C SER A 7 14.95 -54.55 52.05
N VAL A 8 13.64 -54.32 51.93
CA VAL A 8 13.03 -53.67 50.77
C VAL A 8 13.41 -52.19 50.76
N ASP A 9 13.88 -51.70 49.62
CA ASP A 9 14.20 -50.28 49.38
C ASP A 9 13.56 -49.84 48.06
N PRO A 10 12.88 -48.68 48.00
CA PRO A 10 12.25 -48.21 46.75
C PRO A 10 13.24 -47.89 45.63
N LYS A 11 14.54 -47.73 45.93
CA LYS A 11 15.56 -47.32 44.96
C LYS A 11 16.21 -48.49 44.22
N PHE A 12 16.02 -49.73 44.68
CA PHE A 12 16.56 -50.91 44.00
C PHE A 12 15.67 -52.15 44.19
N THR A 13 15.82 -53.09 43.27
CA THR A 13 15.16 -54.39 43.32
C THR A 13 16.19 -55.47 43.57
N VAL A 14 15.80 -56.53 44.30
CA VAL A 14 16.66 -57.65 44.65
C VAL A 14 16.13 -58.93 43.98
N SER A 15 17.01 -59.70 43.35
CA SER A 15 16.68 -60.96 42.70
C SER A 15 17.67 -62.05 43.09
N PRO A 16 17.23 -63.31 43.26
CA PRO A 16 15.84 -63.79 43.22
C PRO A 16 15.04 -63.43 44.50
N PRO A 17 13.69 -63.50 44.50
CA PRO A 17 12.85 -63.06 45.62
C PRO A 17 13.17 -63.72 46.97
N ARG A 18 13.77 -64.92 46.96
CA ARG A 18 14.25 -65.60 48.18
C ARG A 18 15.27 -64.79 48.98
N CYS A 19 15.99 -63.86 48.35
CA CYS A 19 16.94 -62.94 48.99
C CYS A 19 16.29 -61.97 49.99
N LEU A 20 14.97 -61.81 49.93
CA LEU A 20 14.18 -61.00 50.86
C LEU A 20 13.55 -61.83 51.99
N LEU A 21 13.70 -63.15 51.96
CA LEU A 21 13.15 -64.06 52.97
C LEU A 21 14.22 -64.44 53.99
N SER A 22 13.84 -64.51 55.26
CA SER A 22 14.72 -65.01 56.31
C SER A 22 14.89 -66.53 56.18
N GLU A 23 16.02 -67.05 56.65
CA GLU A 23 16.32 -68.50 56.72
C GLU A 23 16.42 -69.27 55.38
N THR A 24 16.36 -68.59 54.23
CA THR A 24 16.40 -69.21 52.88
C THR A 24 17.76 -69.10 52.18
N ASN A 25 18.58 -68.12 52.54
CA ASN A 25 19.84 -67.80 51.83
C ASN A 25 20.99 -68.63 52.38
N VAL A 26 21.47 -69.62 51.63
CA VAL A 26 22.54 -70.54 52.05
C VAL A 26 23.90 -70.13 51.52
N PHE A 27 24.97 -70.70 52.08
CA PHE A 27 26.34 -70.48 51.63
C PHE A 27 26.49 -70.67 50.11
N GLY A 28 27.12 -69.70 49.45
CA GLY A 28 27.33 -69.70 48.00
C GLY A 28 26.17 -69.12 47.18
N ASP A 29 24.99 -68.87 47.78
CA ASP A 29 23.91 -68.17 47.09
C ASP A 29 24.34 -66.76 46.68
N ALA A 30 23.85 -66.32 45.51
CA ALA A 30 24.07 -64.99 44.99
C ALA A 30 22.74 -64.23 44.82
N CYS A 31 22.73 -63.00 45.32
CA CYS A 31 21.64 -62.03 45.14
C CYS A 31 22.15 -60.89 44.26
N THR A 32 21.39 -60.56 43.23
CA THR A 32 21.69 -59.44 42.33
C THR A 32 20.77 -58.27 42.61
N PHE A 33 21.34 -57.08 42.52
CA PHE A 33 20.64 -55.81 42.71
C PHE A 33 20.52 -55.09 41.37
N LYS A 34 19.39 -54.43 41.17
CA LYS A 34 19.16 -53.54 40.03
C LYS A 34 18.49 -52.27 40.53
N CYS A 35 19.10 -51.11 40.27
CA CYS A 35 18.45 -49.84 40.61
C CYS A 35 17.08 -49.72 39.93
N ALA A 36 16.11 -49.20 40.67
CA ALA A 36 14.76 -48.98 40.19
C ALA A 36 14.74 -47.93 39.07
N ALA A 37 13.66 -47.85 38.30
CA ALA A 37 13.51 -46.84 37.25
C ALA A 37 13.68 -45.42 37.86
N GLY A 38 14.50 -44.60 37.22
CA GLY A 38 14.85 -43.27 37.74
C GLY A 38 16.03 -43.25 38.71
N TYR A 39 16.66 -44.38 38.99
CA TYR A 39 17.86 -44.47 39.81
C TYR A 39 19.03 -45.11 39.04
N GLU A 40 20.23 -44.61 39.30
CA GLU A 40 21.50 -45.08 38.76
C GLU A 40 22.43 -45.53 39.90
N ALA A 41 23.30 -46.49 39.59
CA ALA A 41 24.28 -47.03 40.52
C ALA A 41 25.44 -46.04 40.70
N VAL A 42 25.77 -45.68 41.93
CA VAL A 42 27.04 -44.96 42.20
C VAL A 42 28.23 -45.87 41.88
N ASP A 43 28.13 -47.15 42.28
CA ASP A 43 29.18 -48.16 42.08
C ASP A 43 28.60 -49.37 41.30
N PRO A 44 28.62 -49.36 39.95
CA PRO A 44 28.02 -50.43 39.14
C PRO A 44 28.60 -51.82 39.41
N GLY A 45 29.85 -51.91 39.85
CA GLY A 45 30.52 -53.17 40.23
C GLY A 45 29.99 -53.77 41.55
N ASN A 46 29.30 -52.98 42.36
CA ASN A 46 28.79 -53.39 43.67
C ASN A 46 27.29 -53.71 43.59
N MET A 47 26.92 -54.68 42.73
CA MET A 47 25.52 -55.08 42.46
C MET A 47 25.24 -56.57 42.66
N LYS A 48 26.19 -57.33 43.19
CA LYS A 48 26.05 -58.78 43.42
C LYS A 48 26.61 -59.17 44.79
N ALA A 49 25.73 -59.63 45.67
CA ALA A 49 26.09 -60.12 46.99
C ALA A 49 26.11 -61.65 47.00
N THR A 50 27.18 -62.25 47.52
CA THR A 50 27.31 -63.70 47.71
C THR A 50 27.31 -64.01 49.21
N CYS A 51 26.57 -65.04 49.63
CA CYS A 51 26.52 -65.46 51.03
C CYS A 51 27.81 -66.20 51.43
N LEU A 52 28.57 -65.63 52.36
CA LEU A 52 29.87 -66.15 52.79
C LEU A 52 29.75 -67.15 53.95
N ALA A 53 30.81 -67.94 54.17
CA ALA A 53 30.88 -68.92 55.27
C ALA A 53 30.77 -68.25 56.66
N SER A 54 31.07 -66.94 56.74
CA SER A 54 30.94 -66.08 57.92
C SER A 54 29.49 -65.69 58.26
N ARG A 55 28.49 -66.13 57.50
CA ARG A 55 27.08 -65.69 57.61
C ARG A 55 26.85 -64.21 57.23
N GLN A 56 27.83 -63.59 56.57
CA GLN A 56 27.75 -62.23 56.07
C GLN A 56 27.69 -62.21 54.53
N TRP A 57 27.08 -61.17 53.99
CA TRP A 57 27.10 -60.91 52.56
C TRP A 57 28.46 -60.35 52.12
N SER A 58 28.91 -60.71 50.91
CA SER A 58 30.20 -60.30 50.36
C SER A 58 30.34 -58.80 50.07
N MET A 59 29.24 -58.05 50.16
CA MET A 59 29.21 -56.62 49.89
C MET A 59 28.27 -55.88 50.84
N ARG A 60 28.43 -54.56 50.89
CA ARG A 60 27.45 -53.64 51.49
C ARG A 60 26.37 -53.30 50.46
N LEU A 61 25.18 -52.91 50.94
CA LEU A 61 24.05 -52.55 50.10
C LEU A 61 24.44 -51.53 49.01
N PRO A 62 23.93 -51.69 47.77
CA PRO A 62 24.26 -50.79 46.67
C PRO A 62 23.70 -49.39 46.93
N HIS A 63 24.46 -48.37 46.55
CA HIS A 63 24.01 -46.98 46.58
C HIS A 63 23.38 -46.61 45.23
N CYS A 64 22.05 -46.62 45.18
CA CYS A 64 21.29 -46.12 44.03
C CYS A 64 20.85 -44.68 44.28
N ILE A 65 21.25 -43.75 43.40
CA ILE A 65 20.88 -42.32 43.46
C ILE A 65 20.01 -41.96 42.27
N GLY A 66 19.15 -40.94 42.41
CA GLY A 66 18.28 -40.53 41.33
C GLY A 66 19.07 -40.05 40.11
N VAL A 67 18.61 -40.37 38.90
CA VAL A 67 19.18 -39.84 37.65
C VAL A 67 19.13 -38.30 37.66
N LYS A 68 20.15 -37.67 37.08
CA LYS A 68 20.29 -36.21 37.08
C LYS A 68 19.59 -35.59 35.86
N CYS A 69 18.70 -34.63 36.10
CA CYS A 69 18.10 -33.84 35.02
C CYS A 69 19.00 -32.68 34.56
N PRO A 70 18.79 -32.12 33.35
CA PRO A 70 19.52 -30.95 32.87
C PRO A 70 19.44 -29.78 33.86
N ALA A 71 20.46 -28.92 33.85
CA ALA A 71 20.44 -27.67 34.61
C ALA A 71 19.44 -26.68 33.99
N ILE A 72 18.71 -25.94 34.84
CA ILE A 72 17.81 -24.86 34.41
C ILE A 72 18.57 -23.54 34.45
N PRO A 73 18.61 -22.75 33.35
CA PRO A 73 19.19 -21.41 33.37
C PRO A 73 18.53 -20.52 34.44
N GLN A 74 19.33 -19.69 35.12
CA GLN A 74 18.79 -18.76 36.09
C GLN A 74 17.89 -17.71 35.40
N PRO A 75 16.62 -17.57 35.80
CA PRO A 75 15.71 -16.63 35.16
C PRO A 75 16.06 -15.18 35.56
N SER A 76 16.15 -14.30 34.56
CA SER A 76 16.22 -12.85 34.82
C SER A 76 15.02 -12.40 35.63
N ASN A 77 15.23 -11.64 36.71
CA ASN A 77 14.18 -11.18 37.64
C ASN A 77 13.39 -12.30 38.33
N GLY A 78 14.00 -13.47 38.54
CA GLY A 78 13.44 -14.53 39.36
C GLY A 78 14.51 -15.34 40.07
N ASN A 79 14.07 -16.36 40.80
CA ASN A 79 14.94 -17.31 41.47
C ASN A 79 14.40 -18.73 41.34
N LEU A 80 15.33 -19.70 41.30
CA LEU A 80 15.04 -21.13 41.31
C LEU A 80 15.08 -21.67 42.75
N SER A 81 14.14 -22.54 43.09
CA SER A 81 14.13 -23.25 44.37
C SER A 81 13.78 -24.72 44.18
N PRO A 82 14.58 -25.67 44.72
CA PRO A 82 15.79 -25.45 45.50
C PRO A 82 17.02 -25.13 44.60
N PRO A 83 18.17 -24.65 45.16
CA PRO A 83 19.31 -24.17 44.37
C PRO A 83 19.92 -25.20 43.41
N GLU A 84 19.77 -26.49 43.69
CA GLU A 84 20.25 -27.61 42.87
C GLU A 84 19.57 -27.66 41.49
N CYS A 85 18.46 -26.96 41.31
CA CYS A 85 17.83 -26.78 40.00
C CYS A 85 18.73 -26.09 38.98
N ALA A 86 19.62 -25.19 39.45
CA ALA A 86 20.58 -24.51 38.59
C ALA A 86 21.78 -25.39 38.20
N SER A 87 22.02 -26.48 38.94
CA SER A 87 23.14 -27.41 38.69
C SER A 87 22.70 -28.80 38.22
N GLY A 88 21.38 -29.06 38.18
CA GLY A 88 20.73 -30.30 37.75
C GLY A 88 20.21 -31.11 38.94
N ILE A 89 18.89 -31.00 39.19
CA ILE A 89 18.19 -31.73 40.25
C ILE A 89 18.10 -33.23 39.92
N ARG A 90 18.14 -34.10 40.95
CA ARG A 90 18.00 -35.57 40.78
C ARG A 90 16.57 -36.04 41.00
N PHE A 91 16.13 -37.07 40.28
CA PHE A 91 14.83 -37.73 40.51
C PHE A 91 14.69 -38.19 41.98
N PRO A 92 13.54 -38.01 42.64
CA PRO A 92 12.25 -37.43 42.19
C PRO A 92 12.10 -35.91 42.48
N GLY A 93 13.18 -35.15 42.42
CA GLY A 93 13.21 -33.73 42.77
C GLY A 93 12.37 -32.84 41.85
N THR A 94 11.83 -31.76 42.43
CA THR A 94 10.99 -30.76 41.75
C THR A 94 11.61 -29.37 41.90
N CYS A 95 11.67 -28.65 40.80
CA CYS A 95 12.08 -27.25 40.73
C CYS A 95 10.88 -26.33 40.72
N SER A 96 10.99 -25.20 41.42
CA SER A 96 10.01 -24.12 41.42
C SER A 96 10.66 -22.81 41.05
N ILE A 97 9.95 -22.01 40.25
CA ILE A 97 10.38 -20.67 39.85
C ILE A 97 9.56 -19.66 40.64
N ARG A 98 10.26 -18.66 41.21
CA ARG A 98 9.64 -17.54 41.89
C ARG A 98 10.15 -16.24 41.28
N CYS A 99 9.25 -15.47 40.69
CA CYS A 99 9.58 -14.16 40.14
C CYS A 99 9.66 -13.08 41.22
N ASN A 100 10.51 -12.08 40.97
CA ASN A 100 10.62 -10.88 41.79
C ASN A 100 9.32 -10.05 41.70
N ALA A 101 9.12 -9.15 42.66
CA ALA A 101 7.96 -8.26 42.66
C ALA A 101 7.84 -7.49 41.33
N GLY A 102 6.64 -7.47 40.76
CA GLY A 102 6.36 -6.84 39.46
C GLY A 102 6.60 -7.74 38.24
N TYR A 103 7.02 -9.01 38.43
CA TYR A 103 7.20 -9.99 37.36
C TYR A 103 6.30 -11.22 37.59
N ASN A 104 5.78 -11.77 36.51
CA ASN A 104 4.93 -12.96 36.48
C ASN A 104 5.67 -14.14 35.84
N ASN A 105 5.31 -15.37 36.24
CA ASN A 105 5.90 -16.58 35.67
C ASN A 105 5.49 -16.72 34.20
N VAL A 106 6.48 -16.91 33.32
CA VAL A 106 6.28 -17.33 31.94
C VAL A 106 6.55 -18.83 31.87
N GLY A 107 5.52 -19.60 31.50
CA GLY A 107 5.59 -21.06 31.47
C GLY A 107 5.25 -21.73 32.81
N PRO A 108 5.58 -23.04 32.97
CA PRO A 108 5.26 -23.79 34.18
C PRO A 108 6.07 -23.31 35.39
N SER A 109 5.39 -22.98 36.49
CA SER A 109 6.01 -22.53 37.75
C SER A 109 6.61 -23.66 38.59
N ARG A 110 6.27 -24.93 38.29
CA ARG A 110 6.83 -26.14 38.91
C ARG A 110 7.18 -27.17 37.84
N ILE A 111 8.38 -27.72 37.93
CA ILE A 111 8.94 -28.65 36.94
C ILE A 111 9.57 -29.83 37.68
N SER A 112 9.11 -31.05 37.38
CA SER A 112 9.57 -32.27 38.04
C SER A 112 10.57 -33.02 37.16
N CYS A 113 11.66 -33.49 37.75
CA CYS A 113 12.59 -34.39 37.09
C CYS A 113 11.93 -35.77 36.93
N GLN A 114 11.92 -36.34 35.72
CA GLN A 114 11.35 -37.66 35.46
C GLN A 114 12.38 -38.78 35.70
N SER A 115 11.89 -40.02 35.80
CA SER A 115 12.72 -41.23 35.88
C SER A 115 13.58 -41.48 34.64
N THR A 116 13.35 -40.73 33.55
CA THR A 116 14.17 -40.74 32.33
C THR A 116 15.38 -39.81 32.40
N GLY A 117 15.49 -38.98 33.45
CA GLY A 117 16.53 -37.95 33.54
C GLY A 117 16.24 -36.71 32.67
N SER A 118 14.98 -36.50 32.30
CA SER A 118 14.51 -35.34 31.54
C SER A 118 13.32 -34.66 32.24
N PHE A 119 13.05 -33.40 31.90
CA PHE A 119 11.86 -32.69 32.36
C PHE A 119 10.67 -32.95 31.43
N VAL A 120 9.44 -32.92 31.96
CA VAL A 120 8.19 -33.08 31.19
C VAL A 120 8.00 -31.94 30.19
N SER A 121 8.31 -30.72 30.62
CA SER A 121 8.09 -29.48 29.89
C SER A 121 9.38 -28.95 29.30
N ASN A 122 9.29 -28.30 28.14
CA ASN A 122 10.42 -27.57 27.57
C ASN A 122 10.84 -26.43 28.51
N VAL A 123 12.02 -26.59 29.13
CA VAL A 123 12.61 -25.64 30.09
C VAL A 123 13.15 -24.38 29.42
N ALA A 124 13.22 -24.33 28.08
CA ALA A 124 13.74 -23.17 27.35
C ALA A 124 12.87 -21.92 27.46
N ASN A 125 11.56 -22.06 27.71
CA ASN A 125 10.60 -20.95 27.77
C ASN A 125 10.19 -20.58 29.20
N VAL A 126 10.95 -21.06 30.20
CA VAL A 126 10.65 -20.85 31.62
C VAL A 126 11.39 -19.61 32.11
N GLY A 127 10.65 -18.64 32.64
CA GLY A 127 11.27 -17.41 33.12
C GLY A 127 10.30 -16.45 33.82
N CYS A 128 10.75 -15.22 34.00
CA CYS A 128 9.98 -14.16 34.63
C CYS A 128 9.82 -12.99 33.65
N GLY A 129 8.58 -12.69 33.28
CA GLY A 129 8.21 -11.60 32.38
C GLY A 129 7.41 -10.54 33.12
N LYS A 130 7.60 -9.28 32.77
CA LYS A 130 6.73 -8.21 33.26
C LYS A 130 5.44 -8.24 32.45
N ASP A 131 4.30 -8.29 33.11
CA ASP A 131 3.01 -8.11 32.46
C ASP A 131 2.81 -6.61 32.19
N THR A 132 3.36 -6.18 31.06
CA THR A 132 3.17 -4.82 30.56
C THR A 132 1.88 -4.79 29.75
N ALA A 133 0.95 -3.92 30.14
CA ALA A 133 -0.27 -3.69 29.41
C ALA A 133 0.04 -3.42 27.93
N THR A 134 -0.69 -4.07 27.03
CA THR A 134 -0.62 -3.77 25.60
C THR A 134 -1.27 -2.42 25.33
N PRO A 135 -0.67 -1.57 24.48
CA PRO A 135 -1.33 -0.36 24.05
C PRO A 135 -2.60 -0.72 23.27
N VAL A 136 -3.67 0.02 23.56
CA VAL A 136 -4.96 0.00 22.89
C VAL A 136 -5.26 1.43 22.53
N ILE A 137 -5.32 1.70 21.22
CA ILE A 137 -5.56 3.04 20.69
C ILE A 137 -6.92 3.14 20.03
N SER A 138 -7.68 4.19 20.36
CA SER A 138 -9.00 4.47 19.79
C SER A 138 -9.01 5.83 19.14
N CYS A 139 -9.30 5.85 17.84
CA CYS A 139 -9.29 7.06 17.04
C CYS A 139 -10.61 7.84 17.15
N PRO A 140 -10.56 9.19 17.08
CA PRO A 140 -11.75 10.00 16.94
C PRO A 140 -12.39 9.82 15.55
N PRO A 141 -13.59 10.39 15.31
CA PRO A 141 -14.16 10.45 13.97
C PRO A 141 -13.24 11.18 12.98
N GLY A 142 -13.38 10.83 11.70
CA GLY A 142 -12.70 11.55 10.62
C GLY A 142 -13.13 13.02 10.52
N ILE A 143 -12.31 13.81 9.85
CA ILE A 143 -12.49 15.26 9.69
C ILE A 143 -13.02 15.52 8.27
N VAL A 144 -14.02 16.39 8.14
CA VAL A 144 -14.50 16.87 6.83
C VAL A 144 -14.53 18.39 6.86
N ALA A 145 -13.79 19.02 5.95
CA ALA A 145 -13.69 20.46 5.86
C ALA A 145 -13.80 20.94 4.41
N LYS A 146 -14.15 22.21 4.23
CA LYS A 146 -14.25 22.87 2.92
C LYS A 146 -13.12 23.88 2.79
N LEU A 147 -12.48 23.92 1.63
CA LEU A 147 -11.44 24.92 1.37
C LEU A 147 -11.99 26.34 1.45
N PRO A 148 -11.23 27.29 2.02
CA PRO A 148 -11.48 28.72 1.83
C PRO A 148 -11.33 29.10 0.36
N ILE A 149 -12.05 30.15 -0.05
CA ILE A 149 -11.99 30.69 -1.42
C ILE A 149 -10.53 31.01 -1.81
N GLY A 150 -10.11 30.55 -2.98
CA GLY A 150 -8.78 30.75 -3.55
C GLY A 150 -7.68 29.88 -2.96
N SER A 151 -7.96 29.05 -1.95
CA SER A 151 -6.96 28.23 -1.25
C SER A 151 -6.83 26.84 -1.88
N LYS A 152 -5.63 26.25 -1.84
CA LYS A 152 -5.35 24.89 -2.38
C LYS A 152 -5.26 23.80 -1.31
N SER A 153 -5.05 24.23 -0.07
CA SER A 153 -4.85 23.43 1.11
C SER A 153 -5.42 24.16 2.32
N MET A 154 -5.63 23.45 3.44
CA MET A 154 -6.01 24.08 4.70
C MET A 154 -5.51 23.29 5.92
N ILE A 155 -5.37 23.99 7.04
CA ILE A 155 -5.13 23.40 8.35
C ILE A 155 -6.47 23.10 9.02
N VAL A 156 -6.60 21.93 9.64
CA VAL A 156 -7.84 21.48 10.31
C VAL A 156 -7.75 21.47 11.85
N ALA A 157 -6.86 22.29 12.41
CA ALA A 157 -6.55 22.35 13.85
C ALA A 157 -7.80 22.51 14.75
N ALA A 158 -8.81 23.28 14.31
CA ALA A 158 -10.04 23.49 15.09
C ALA A 158 -10.91 22.22 15.23
N GLN A 159 -10.76 21.24 14.32
CA GLN A 159 -11.48 19.96 14.37
C GLN A 159 -10.58 18.82 14.86
N TRP A 160 -9.28 19.07 15.05
CA TRP A 160 -8.32 18.07 15.46
C TRP A 160 -8.61 17.58 16.87
N LYS A 161 -8.60 16.26 17.04
CA LYS A 161 -8.72 15.60 18.33
C LYS A 161 -7.67 14.51 18.41
N ASP A 162 -6.97 14.44 19.52
CA ASP A 162 -6.01 13.36 19.75
C ASP A 162 -6.76 12.05 20.03
N PRO A 163 -6.20 10.89 19.64
CA PRO A 163 -6.78 9.60 19.97
C PRO A 163 -6.67 9.30 21.45
N TYR A 164 -7.55 8.42 21.93
CA TYR A 164 -7.44 7.89 23.28
C TYR A 164 -6.46 6.71 23.30
N VAL A 165 -5.60 6.65 24.32
CA VAL A 165 -4.68 5.53 24.57
C VAL A 165 -4.74 5.13 26.04
N ASN A 166 -4.72 3.82 26.32
CA ASN A 166 -4.65 3.31 27.69
C ASN A 166 -3.24 3.39 28.29
N VAL A 167 -2.20 3.08 27.50
CA VAL A 167 -0.79 3.10 27.88
C VAL A 167 0.12 3.40 26.68
N GLY A 168 1.30 3.95 26.94
CA GLY A 168 2.28 4.29 25.90
C GLY A 168 2.19 5.74 25.44
N THR A 169 3.04 6.09 24.48
CA THR A 169 3.13 7.43 23.89
C THR A 169 2.57 7.42 22.47
N ILE A 170 1.90 8.51 22.09
CA ILE A 170 1.26 8.65 20.78
C ILE A 170 2.22 9.35 19.82
N SER A 171 2.32 8.82 18.61
CA SER A 171 2.92 9.46 17.44
C SER A 171 1.90 9.50 16.30
N SER A 172 2.04 10.45 15.38
CA SER A 172 1.14 10.61 14.24
C SER A 172 1.93 10.74 12.93
N SER A 173 1.36 10.26 11.82
CA SER A 173 1.94 10.44 10.49
C SER A 173 1.89 11.88 9.98
N HIS A 174 0.95 12.69 10.50
CA HIS A 174 0.79 14.11 10.19
C HIS A 174 0.48 14.87 11.48
N ASP A 175 0.97 16.10 11.61
CA ASP A 175 0.71 16.93 12.78
C ASP A 175 -0.51 17.87 12.59
N ILE A 176 -0.91 18.52 13.68
CA ILE A 176 -2.06 19.42 13.74
C ILE A 176 -1.93 20.66 12.83
N ASN A 177 -0.72 21.04 12.45
CA ASN A 177 -0.41 22.19 11.60
C ASN A 177 -0.16 21.77 10.14
N PHE A 178 -0.31 20.49 9.81
CA PHE A 178 -0.19 20.02 8.44
C PHE A 178 -1.25 20.67 7.54
N GLU A 179 -0.81 21.15 6.38
CA GLU A 179 -1.70 21.68 5.35
C GLU A 179 -2.25 20.56 4.47
N PHE A 180 -3.51 20.20 4.70
CA PHE A 180 -4.19 19.15 3.95
C PHE A 180 -4.64 19.66 2.58
N PRO A 181 -4.20 19.04 1.46
CA PRO A 181 -4.68 19.38 0.13
C PRO A 181 -6.11 18.85 -0.10
N VAL A 182 -6.75 19.28 -1.19
CA VAL A 182 -8.05 18.74 -1.62
C VAL A 182 -8.00 17.21 -1.77
N GLY A 183 -9.10 16.54 -1.43
CA GLY A 183 -9.23 15.09 -1.49
C GLY A 183 -9.18 14.43 -0.12
N ILE A 184 -8.65 13.21 -0.07
CA ILE A 184 -8.66 12.38 1.14
C ILE A 184 -7.22 12.10 1.56
N THR A 185 -6.86 12.53 2.77
CA THR A 185 -5.59 12.19 3.43
C THR A 185 -5.87 11.24 4.60
N THR A 186 -5.08 10.17 4.71
CA THR A 186 -5.19 9.23 5.83
C THR A 186 -4.13 9.58 6.88
N VAL A 187 -4.57 9.89 8.10
CA VAL A 187 -3.70 10.14 9.24
C VAL A 187 -3.68 8.90 10.10
N THR A 188 -2.48 8.40 10.42
CA THR A 188 -2.28 7.19 11.22
C THR A 188 -1.62 7.59 12.53
N PHE A 189 -2.24 7.18 13.63
CA PHE A 189 -1.71 7.33 14.97
C PHE A 189 -1.17 5.99 15.45
N THR A 190 -0.01 6.02 16.10
CA THR A 190 0.66 4.84 16.65
C THR A 190 0.95 5.09 18.12
N ALA A 191 0.41 4.22 18.98
CA ALA A 191 0.74 4.17 20.40
C ALA A 191 1.87 3.17 20.62
N THR A 192 2.93 3.57 21.31
CA THR A 192 4.10 2.72 21.60
C THR A 192 4.44 2.77 23.08
N THR A 193 4.60 1.61 23.71
CA THR A 193 5.06 1.48 25.11
C THR A 193 6.59 1.36 25.17
N ASP A 194 7.20 1.61 26.34
CA ASP A 194 8.66 1.59 26.53
C ASP A 194 9.31 0.23 26.24
N ASP A 195 8.54 -0.86 26.35
CA ASP A 195 8.94 -2.23 26.03
C ASP A 195 8.73 -2.59 24.55
N GLY A 196 8.38 -1.61 23.72
CA GLY A 196 8.30 -1.74 22.26
C GLY A 196 7.02 -2.37 21.73
N LYS A 197 5.99 -2.59 22.56
CA LYS A 197 4.67 -2.99 22.08
C LYS A 197 3.98 -1.79 21.45
N SER A 198 3.26 -2.02 20.36
CA SER A 198 2.54 -0.96 19.65
C SER A 198 1.19 -1.40 19.12
N ASP A 199 0.30 -0.41 19.00
CA ASP A 199 -0.99 -0.52 18.33
C ASP A 199 -1.25 0.77 17.53
N SER A 200 -2.10 0.70 16.51
CA SER A 200 -2.33 1.84 15.61
C SER A 200 -3.78 1.95 15.17
N CYS A 201 -4.23 3.18 14.94
CA CYS A 201 -5.52 3.47 14.33
C CYS A 201 -5.39 4.63 13.34
N SER A 202 -6.36 4.75 12.42
CA SER A 202 -6.33 5.80 11.39
C SER A 202 -7.64 6.56 11.29
N ILE A 203 -7.53 7.85 10.98
CA ILE A 203 -8.66 8.71 10.60
C ILE A 203 -8.51 9.17 9.15
N ARG A 204 -9.63 9.50 8.51
CA ARG A 204 -9.65 10.12 7.18
C ARG A 204 -9.95 11.61 7.33
N VAL A 205 -9.07 12.45 6.77
CA VAL A 205 -9.28 13.88 6.63
C VAL A 205 -9.72 14.12 5.18
N THR A 206 -10.94 14.64 5.00
CA THR A 206 -11.53 14.91 3.68
C THR A 206 -11.66 16.41 3.48
N ILE A 207 -10.88 16.95 2.56
CA ILE A 207 -10.91 18.35 2.17
C ILE A 207 -11.70 18.48 0.87
N LEU A 208 -12.80 19.21 0.93
CA LEU A 208 -13.71 19.42 -0.18
C LEU A 208 -13.43 20.78 -0.81
N ASP A 209 -13.30 20.80 -2.13
CA ASP A 209 -13.37 22.03 -2.88
C ASP A 209 -14.79 22.24 -3.45
N LYS A 210 -15.26 23.48 -3.37
CA LYS A 210 -16.59 23.93 -3.81
C LYS A 210 -16.51 25.18 -4.67
N GLU A 211 -15.32 25.71 -4.89
CA GLU A 211 -15.10 26.79 -5.83
C GLU A 211 -15.14 26.22 -7.25
N ALA A 212 -15.82 26.90 -8.16
CA ALA A 212 -15.88 26.47 -9.55
C ALA A 212 -14.78 27.17 -10.36
N PRO A 213 -14.33 26.57 -11.48
CA PRO A 213 -13.34 27.20 -12.33
C PRO A 213 -13.72 28.63 -12.74
N LYS A 214 -12.78 29.55 -12.63
CA LYS A 214 -12.93 30.92 -13.10
C LYS A 214 -12.66 31.00 -14.61
N VAL A 215 -13.59 31.61 -15.34
CA VAL A 215 -13.41 31.96 -16.76
C VAL A 215 -12.50 33.19 -16.86
N VAL A 216 -11.27 33.01 -17.33
CA VAL A 216 -10.29 34.09 -17.51
C VAL A 216 -10.48 34.80 -18.84
N TYR A 217 -10.71 34.01 -19.89
CA TYR A 217 -10.95 34.51 -21.23
C TYR A 217 -12.05 33.68 -21.88
N CYS A 218 -13.05 34.35 -22.43
CA CYS A 218 -14.09 33.75 -23.25
C CYS A 218 -14.12 34.50 -24.59
N PRO A 219 -13.95 33.81 -25.73
CA PRO A 219 -14.05 34.43 -27.05
C PRO A 219 -15.41 35.13 -27.20
N LYS A 220 -15.40 36.26 -27.90
CA LYS A 220 -16.64 36.84 -28.41
C LYS A 220 -17.11 36.04 -29.63
N ASP A 221 -18.26 36.39 -30.16
CA ASP A 221 -18.74 35.83 -31.42
C ASP A 221 -17.70 35.98 -32.55
N GLN A 222 -17.55 34.93 -33.34
CA GLN A 222 -16.54 34.79 -34.38
C GLN A 222 -17.20 34.87 -35.76
N TYR A 223 -16.55 35.55 -36.70
CA TYR A 223 -17.02 35.69 -38.07
C TYR A 223 -15.94 35.16 -39.00
N VAL A 224 -16.15 33.95 -39.54
CA VAL A 224 -15.14 33.24 -40.34
C VAL A 224 -15.60 33.18 -41.78
N LYS A 225 -14.80 33.77 -42.67
CA LYS A 225 -14.89 33.59 -44.13
C LYS A 225 -13.84 32.57 -44.55
N LYS A 226 -14.24 31.48 -45.19
CA LYS A 226 -13.35 30.37 -45.57
C LYS A 226 -13.55 29.91 -47.01
N LEU A 227 -12.57 29.21 -47.57
CA LEU A 227 -12.76 28.49 -48.83
C LEU A 227 -13.57 27.20 -48.59
N PHE A 228 -14.15 26.66 -49.68
CA PHE A 228 -14.87 25.40 -49.60
C PHE A 228 -13.96 24.28 -49.11
N GLY A 229 -14.45 23.47 -48.17
CA GLY A 229 -13.70 22.36 -47.59
C GLY A 229 -12.63 22.74 -46.55
N GLU A 230 -12.38 24.04 -46.30
CA GLU A 230 -11.42 24.45 -45.27
C GLU A 230 -11.94 24.25 -43.84
N ALA A 231 -11.01 23.98 -42.93
CA ALA A 231 -11.30 23.88 -41.51
C ALA A 231 -11.52 25.27 -40.89
N VAL A 232 -12.51 25.36 -40.00
CA VAL A 232 -12.80 26.57 -39.21
C VAL A 232 -12.06 26.48 -37.87
N SER A 233 -11.40 27.57 -37.47
CA SER A 233 -10.71 27.67 -36.19
C SER A 233 -11.07 28.99 -35.50
N TRP A 234 -11.00 29.01 -34.17
CA TRP A 234 -11.30 30.18 -33.34
C TRP A 234 -10.39 30.20 -32.10
N PRO A 235 -10.18 31.37 -31.47
CA PRO A 235 -9.49 31.47 -30.19
C PRO A 235 -10.17 30.59 -29.14
N GLN A 236 -9.41 29.83 -28.36
CA GLN A 236 -9.96 28.96 -27.32
C GLN A 236 -10.10 29.72 -25.99
N PRO A 237 -11.14 29.45 -25.18
CA PRO A 237 -11.27 30.04 -23.86
C PRO A 237 -10.17 29.60 -22.90
N GLN A 238 -9.92 30.41 -21.88
CA GLN A 238 -8.98 30.11 -20.81
C GLN A 238 -9.71 30.08 -19.46
N PHE A 239 -9.42 29.05 -18.67
CA PHE A 239 -9.99 28.83 -17.35
C PHE A 239 -8.86 28.68 -16.33
N THR A 240 -9.11 29.10 -15.09
CA THR A 240 -8.20 28.93 -13.96
C THR A 240 -8.99 28.52 -12.73
N ASP A 241 -8.37 27.76 -11.85
CA ASP A 241 -9.00 27.31 -10.62
C ASP A 241 -7.94 27.17 -9.51
N ASN A 242 -8.35 27.28 -8.24
CA ASN A 242 -7.46 27.14 -7.08
C ASN A 242 -6.88 25.73 -7.00
N VAL A 243 -7.68 24.68 -7.19
CA VAL A 243 -7.20 23.29 -7.21
C VAL A 243 -6.81 22.83 -8.62
N GLY A 244 -7.13 23.63 -9.63
CA GLY A 244 -6.68 23.46 -11.01
C GLY A 244 -7.75 22.83 -11.89
N VAL A 245 -7.70 23.18 -13.18
CA VAL A 245 -8.64 22.71 -14.19
C VAL A 245 -8.16 21.35 -14.73
N THR A 246 -9.02 20.34 -14.64
CA THR A 246 -8.72 18.96 -15.04
C THR A 246 -9.16 18.66 -16.47
N SER A 247 -10.31 19.18 -16.91
CA SER A 247 -10.78 19.02 -18.29
C SER A 247 -11.41 20.29 -18.84
N VAL A 248 -11.31 20.47 -20.15
CA VAL A 248 -12.02 21.51 -20.90
C VAL A 248 -12.63 20.84 -22.13
N ASP A 249 -13.92 20.57 -22.07
CA ASP A 249 -14.68 19.88 -23.11
C ASP A 249 -15.39 20.90 -24.01
N VAL A 250 -15.49 20.63 -25.31
CA VAL A 250 -16.13 21.51 -26.29
C VAL A 250 -17.25 20.79 -27.04
N THR A 251 -18.38 21.46 -27.23
CA THR A 251 -19.54 20.97 -27.96
C THR A 251 -20.15 22.06 -28.86
N PRO A 252 -20.78 21.69 -30.01
CA PRO A 252 -20.76 20.39 -30.66
C PRO A 252 -19.51 20.16 -31.53
N HIS A 253 -18.74 21.22 -31.82
CA HIS A 253 -17.60 21.16 -32.74
C HIS A 253 -16.32 21.70 -32.09
N LYS A 254 -15.18 21.12 -32.48
CA LYS A 254 -13.86 21.53 -32.01
C LYS A 254 -13.16 22.43 -33.04
N PRO A 255 -12.25 23.31 -32.63
CA PRO A 255 -11.42 24.06 -33.56
C PRO A 255 -10.71 23.12 -34.56
N GLY A 256 -10.67 23.51 -35.82
CA GLY A 256 -10.10 22.71 -36.91
C GLY A 256 -11.09 21.78 -37.61
N THR A 257 -12.38 21.81 -37.28
CA THR A 257 -13.42 21.06 -38.02
C THR A 257 -13.82 21.77 -39.30
N VAL A 258 -14.08 21.01 -40.38
CA VAL A 258 -14.70 21.53 -41.59
C VAL A 258 -16.20 21.72 -41.34
N LEU A 259 -16.64 22.98 -41.26
CA LEU A 259 -18.03 23.36 -41.01
C LEU A 259 -18.66 23.96 -42.26
N SER A 260 -19.88 23.56 -42.63
CA SER A 260 -20.64 24.22 -43.72
C SER A 260 -21.05 25.63 -43.32
N GLU A 261 -21.50 26.44 -44.28
CA GLU A 261 -22.10 27.75 -44.01
C GLU A 261 -23.32 27.60 -43.07
N ASN A 262 -23.17 28.12 -41.85
CA ASN A 262 -24.20 28.15 -40.81
C ASN A 262 -23.69 28.96 -39.59
N ASP A 263 -24.60 29.14 -38.63
CA ASP A 263 -24.33 29.72 -37.33
C ASP A 263 -24.19 28.58 -36.30
N TYR A 264 -22.99 28.41 -35.76
CA TYR A 264 -22.69 27.34 -34.80
C TYR A 264 -22.61 27.91 -33.39
N HIS A 265 -23.43 27.39 -32.49
CA HIS A 265 -23.37 27.72 -31.07
C HIS A 265 -22.35 26.82 -30.36
N ILE A 266 -21.21 27.39 -29.95
CA ILE A 266 -20.10 26.66 -29.34
C ILE A 266 -20.13 26.85 -27.82
N ILE A 267 -20.07 25.73 -27.09
CA ILE A 267 -20.06 25.70 -25.62
C ILE A 267 -18.82 24.94 -25.15
N TYR A 268 -18.00 25.62 -24.36
CA TYR A 268 -16.88 25.04 -23.61
C TYR A 268 -17.27 24.83 -22.15
N THR A 269 -17.00 23.66 -21.60
CA THR A 269 -17.22 23.30 -20.19
C THR A 269 -15.89 22.91 -19.55
N ALA A 270 -15.42 23.71 -18.61
CA ALA A 270 -14.25 23.38 -17.80
C ALA A 270 -14.66 22.70 -16.49
N LYS A 271 -13.90 21.69 -16.06
CA LYS A 271 -14.07 21.01 -14.77
C LYS A 271 -12.78 21.05 -13.95
N ASP A 272 -12.88 21.27 -12.65
CA ASP A 272 -11.75 21.17 -11.71
C ASP A 272 -11.53 19.74 -11.18
N HIS A 273 -10.58 19.57 -10.25
CA HIS A 273 -10.26 18.29 -9.62
C HIS A 273 -11.34 17.78 -8.63
N ALA A 274 -12.19 18.67 -8.12
CA ALA A 274 -13.32 18.32 -7.25
C ALA A 274 -14.63 18.09 -8.02
N GLY A 275 -14.61 18.29 -9.34
CA GLY A 275 -15.74 18.11 -10.23
C GLY A 275 -16.68 19.32 -10.31
N ASN A 276 -16.32 20.49 -9.78
CA ASN A 276 -17.10 21.71 -10.06
C ASN A 276 -16.79 22.17 -11.48
N TYR A 277 -17.69 22.97 -12.07
CA TYR A 277 -17.63 23.29 -13.49
C TYR A 277 -18.02 24.74 -13.81
N ALA A 278 -17.47 25.26 -14.89
CA ALA A 278 -17.83 26.54 -15.45
C ALA A 278 -17.90 26.48 -16.98
N THR A 279 -18.72 27.34 -17.56
CA THR A 279 -19.00 27.33 -19.01
C THR A 279 -18.69 28.66 -19.67
N CYS A 280 -18.16 28.61 -20.89
CA CYS A 280 -18.01 29.75 -21.79
C CYS A 280 -18.69 29.40 -23.12
N GLN A 281 -19.48 30.32 -23.67
CA GLN A 281 -20.23 30.11 -24.91
C GLN A 281 -20.17 31.34 -25.82
N PHE A 282 -20.15 31.09 -27.12
CA PHE A 282 -20.15 32.10 -28.18
C PHE A 282 -20.63 31.48 -29.50
N ASN A 283 -20.99 32.33 -30.46
CA ASN A 283 -21.39 31.88 -31.80
C ASN A 283 -20.24 31.97 -32.79
N VAL A 284 -20.21 31.04 -33.74
CA VAL A 284 -19.30 31.06 -34.89
C VAL A 284 -20.14 31.14 -36.16
N PHE A 285 -20.12 32.31 -36.77
CA PHE A 285 -20.78 32.62 -38.04
C PHE A 285 -19.85 32.23 -39.19
N VAL A 286 -20.14 31.11 -39.87
CA VAL A 286 -19.33 30.61 -40.98
C VAL A 286 -19.98 31.01 -42.29
N THR A 287 -19.22 31.70 -43.13
CA THR A 287 -19.65 32.07 -44.50
C THR A 287 -18.61 31.59 -45.50
N GLU A 288 -19.04 31.15 -46.67
CA GLU A 288 -18.12 30.80 -47.75
C GLU A 288 -17.57 32.06 -48.43
N LYS A 289 -16.29 32.02 -48.80
CA LYS A 289 -15.69 33.05 -49.62
C LYS A 289 -16.27 32.94 -51.04
N GLN A 290 -17.04 33.95 -51.41
CA GLN A 290 -17.60 34.06 -52.76
C GLN A 290 -16.54 34.53 -53.76
N CYS A 291 -16.70 34.10 -55.00
CA CYS A 291 -15.90 34.52 -56.14
C CYS A 291 -16.45 35.82 -56.74
N LEU A 292 -15.86 36.97 -56.40
CA LEU A 292 -16.27 38.25 -56.98
C LEU A 292 -15.55 38.49 -58.33
N ASP A 293 -16.22 39.16 -59.27
CA ASP A 293 -15.60 39.62 -60.53
C ASP A 293 -14.36 40.48 -60.25
N ALA A 294 -14.39 41.30 -59.18
CA ALA A 294 -13.25 42.11 -58.75
C ALA A 294 -11.99 41.28 -58.42
N ASP A 295 -12.14 40.02 -57.99
CA ASP A 295 -11.02 39.13 -57.65
C ASP A 295 -10.36 38.53 -58.91
N PHE A 296 -10.99 38.65 -60.08
CA PHE A 296 -10.42 38.23 -61.37
C PHE A 296 -9.79 39.42 -62.08
N THR A 297 -8.47 39.56 -61.98
CA THR A 297 -7.72 40.69 -62.52
C THR A 297 -7.18 40.43 -63.92
N VAL A 298 -7.39 41.38 -64.83
CA VAL A 298 -6.82 41.39 -66.19
C VAL A 298 -6.12 42.72 -66.44
N ASP A 299 -5.19 42.77 -67.39
CA ASP A 299 -4.69 44.05 -67.90
C ASP A 299 -5.80 44.74 -68.72
N SER A 300 -6.50 45.66 -68.06
CA SER A 300 -7.60 46.41 -68.67
C SER A 300 -7.20 47.27 -69.88
N ALA A 301 -5.90 47.54 -70.10
CA ALA A 301 -5.44 48.27 -71.27
C ALA A 301 -5.54 47.42 -72.54
N THR A 302 -5.34 46.11 -72.42
CA THR A 302 -5.19 45.19 -73.57
C THR A 302 -6.25 44.09 -73.61
N THR A 303 -6.92 43.83 -72.49
CA THR A 303 -7.81 42.69 -72.28
C THR A 303 -9.14 43.12 -71.67
N ASP A 304 -10.25 42.69 -72.28
CA ASP A 304 -11.59 42.74 -71.69
C ASP A 304 -11.91 41.42 -70.99
N LYS A 305 -12.73 41.47 -69.93
CA LYS A 305 -13.22 40.28 -69.22
C LYS A 305 -14.75 40.26 -69.21
N ASN A 306 -15.31 39.06 -69.31
CA ASN A 306 -16.74 38.81 -69.18
C ASN A 306 -16.97 37.73 -68.12
N CYS A 307 -17.40 38.15 -66.94
CA CYS A 307 -17.58 37.30 -65.77
C CYS A 307 -19.06 37.11 -65.49
N ASN A 308 -19.49 35.85 -65.38
CA ASN A 308 -20.86 35.47 -65.12
C ASN A 308 -20.94 34.54 -63.90
N PRO A 309 -21.94 34.68 -63.02
CA PRO A 309 -22.12 33.79 -61.87
C PRO A 309 -22.53 32.38 -62.32
N LEU A 310 -22.06 31.35 -61.60
CA LEU A 310 -22.54 29.97 -61.73
C LEU A 310 -23.57 29.67 -60.63
N PRO A 311 -24.42 28.63 -60.80
CA PRO A 311 -25.24 28.13 -59.69
C PRO A 311 -24.36 27.73 -58.49
N GLY A 312 -24.62 28.30 -57.30
CA GLY A 312 -23.80 28.11 -56.08
C GLY A 312 -22.92 29.33 -55.76
N SER A 313 -21.85 29.15 -54.98
CA SER A 313 -20.87 30.19 -54.60
C SER A 313 -19.77 30.43 -55.64
N GLY A 314 -19.93 29.89 -56.86
CA GLY A 314 -18.96 29.95 -57.95
C GLY A 314 -19.25 30.98 -59.05
N SER A 315 -18.24 31.30 -59.83
CA SER A 315 -18.30 32.24 -60.97
C SER A 315 -17.45 31.71 -62.12
N TYR A 316 -17.72 32.10 -63.36
CA TYR A 316 -16.81 31.85 -64.48
C TYR A 316 -16.52 33.15 -65.23
N CYS A 317 -15.29 33.29 -65.72
CA CYS A 317 -14.82 34.47 -66.44
C CYS A 317 -14.19 34.04 -67.77
N LEU A 318 -14.53 34.77 -68.82
CA LEU A 318 -13.92 34.64 -70.14
C LEU A 318 -13.10 35.90 -70.42
N ALA A 319 -11.82 35.74 -70.75
CA ALA A 319 -10.96 36.86 -71.13
C ALA A 319 -10.89 37.00 -72.66
N HIS A 320 -10.96 38.23 -73.15
CA HIS A 320 -10.90 38.57 -74.57
C HIS A 320 -9.90 39.69 -74.82
N CYS A 321 -8.99 39.50 -75.78
CA CYS A 321 -8.12 40.60 -76.20
C CYS A 321 -8.92 41.67 -76.94
N LYS A 322 -8.56 42.93 -76.73
CA LYS A 322 -9.12 44.07 -77.47
C LYS A 322 -8.75 43.99 -78.95
N GLN A 323 -9.52 44.68 -79.79
CA GLN A 323 -9.48 44.56 -81.24
C GLN A 323 -8.05 44.63 -81.83
N GLY A 324 -7.68 43.60 -82.61
CA GLY A 324 -6.38 43.51 -83.29
C GLY A 324 -5.27 42.79 -82.50
N ARG A 325 -5.54 42.31 -81.28
CA ARG A 325 -4.59 41.56 -80.44
C ARG A 325 -4.98 40.09 -80.29
N VAL A 326 -4.01 39.24 -79.97
CA VAL A 326 -4.23 37.83 -79.63
C VAL A 326 -3.47 37.47 -78.36
N PHE A 327 -3.94 36.45 -77.64
CA PHE A 327 -3.23 35.97 -76.46
C PHE A 327 -1.88 35.39 -76.89
N ALA A 328 -0.81 35.79 -76.20
CA ALA A 328 0.53 35.29 -76.49
C ALA A 328 0.57 33.76 -76.37
N GLY A 329 0.77 33.06 -77.48
CA GLY A 329 0.87 31.60 -77.52
C GLY A 329 -0.46 30.83 -77.51
N GLN A 330 -1.62 31.49 -77.62
CA GLN A 330 -2.94 30.82 -77.71
C GLN A 330 -3.84 31.45 -78.77
N GLN A 331 -4.55 30.59 -79.53
CA GLN A 331 -5.47 31.01 -80.59
C GLN A 331 -6.92 31.19 -80.13
N GLN A 332 -7.23 30.82 -78.88
CA GLN A 332 -8.57 30.89 -78.29
C GLN A 332 -8.56 31.68 -76.98
N SER A 333 -9.70 32.29 -76.65
CA SER A 333 -9.92 32.95 -75.36
C SER A 333 -9.88 31.94 -74.21
N PRO A 334 -9.05 32.16 -73.17
CA PRO A 334 -9.01 31.29 -72.01
C PRO A 334 -10.25 31.52 -71.14
N TRP A 335 -10.85 30.42 -70.68
CA TRP A 335 -11.94 30.43 -69.70
C TRP A 335 -11.39 30.07 -68.32
N TYR A 336 -11.92 30.73 -67.30
CA TYR A 336 -11.60 30.50 -65.91
C TYR A 336 -12.87 30.21 -65.12
N VAL A 337 -12.81 29.24 -64.22
CA VAL A 337 -13.91 28.92 -63.31
C VAL A 337 -13.42 29.08 -61.88
N CYS A 338 -14.19 29.79 -61.08
CA CYS A 338 -14.02 29.91 -59.65
C CYS A 338 -15.01 29.03 -58.92
N THR A 339 -14.49 28.10 -58.13
CA THR A 339 -15.30 27.28 -57.23
C THR A 339 -14.68 27.35 -55.83
N GLY A 340 -15.53 27.53 -54.80
CA GLY A 340 -15.06 27.62 -53.42
C GLY A 340 -14.09 28.77 -53.14
N GLY A 341 -14.17 29.88 -53.89
CA GLY A 341 -13.32 31.07 -53.72
C GLY A 341 -11.96 31.03 -54.42
N VAL A 342 -11.68 30.02 -55.26
CA VAL A 342 -10.41 29.85 -55.99
C VAL A 342 -10.65 29.77 -57.50
N TRP A 343 -10.00 30.65 -58.27
CA TRP A 343 -10.01 30.64 -59.74
C TRP A 343 -9.09 29.53 -60.31
N GLN A 344 -9.61 28.77 -61.27
CA GLN A 344 -8.92 27.71 -62.00
C GLN A 344 -9.02 27.95 -63.53
N PRO A 345 -7.99 27.63 -64.33
CA PRO A 345 -6.72 27.00 -63.93
C PRO A 345 -5.77 27.96 -63.19
N ALA A 346 -4.91 27.40 -62.32
CA ALA A 346 -3.84 28.14 -61.65
C ALA A 346 -2.53 28.13 -62.48
N PRO A 347 -1.76 29.24 -62.53
CA PRO A 347 -2.02 30.54 -61.91
C PRO A 347 -3.20 31.27 -62.59
N SER A 348 -4.01 31.97 -61.78
CA SER A 348 -5.18 32.75 -62.24
C SER A 348 -4.82 34.02 -63.02
N THR A 349 -3.56 34.16 -63.43
CA THR A 349 -3.07 35.27 -64.24
C THR A 349 -3.46 35.03 -65.69
N VAL A 350 -4.23 35.96 -66.24
CA VAL A 350 -4.61 35.94 -67.66
C VAL A 350 -3.36 36.22 -68.51
N PRO A 351 -3.10 35.44 -69.58
CA PRO A 351 -1.99 35.69 -70.49
C PRO A 351 -2.05 37.08 -71.13
N ASP A 352 -0.89 37.66 -71.42
CA ASP A 352 -0.83 38.99 -72.05
C ASP A 352 -1.39 38.98 -73.49
N CYS A 353 -2.10 40.05 -73.84
CA CYS A 353 -2.61 40.29 -75.19
C CYS A 353 -1.59 41.11 -75.99
N VAL A 354 -0.97 40.49 -77.00
CA VAL A 354 0.08 41.09 -77.85
C VAL A 354 -0.43 41.54 -79.20
#